data_AF-A0A1V6GWQ4-F1
#
_entry.id   AF-A0A1V6GWQ4-F1
#
_cell.length_a   1.000
_cell.length_b   1.000
_cell.length_c   1.000
_cell.angle_alpha   90.00
_cell.angle_beta   90.00
_cell.angle_gamma   90.00
#
_symmetry.space_group_name_H-M   'P 1'
#
loop_
_entity.id
_entity.type
_entity.pdbx_description
1 polymer ?
#
loop_
_entity_poly.entity_id
_entity_poly.type
_entity_poly.pdbx_seq_one_letter_code
_entity_poly.pdbx_strand_id
1 'polypeptide(L)' 'MRVRINAACRLLTETDHSVTGIAGEVGFYDQSHFSRTFTRLMGLSPLKYRKRHIPETS' A
#
# COMPACT_ATOMS: atom_id res chain seq x y z
N MET A 1 -3.13 12.35 -6.36
CA MET A 1 -3.39 11.38 -5.26
C MET A 1 -3.81 10.00 -5.77
N ARG A 2 -4.88 9.86 -6.58
CA ARG A 2 -5.34 8.53 -7.06
C ARG A 2 -4.26 7.72 -7.80
N VAL A 3 -3.46 8.35 -8.66
CA VAL A 3 -2.36 7.67 -9.38
C VAL A 3 -1.33 7.03 -8.43
N ARG A 4 -0.95 7.73 -7.36
CA ARG A 4 0.01 7.23 -6.35
C ARG A 4 -0.54 6.03 -5.58
N ILE A 5 -1.83 6.05 -5.24
CA ILE A 5 -2.48 4.94 -4.55
C ILE A 5 -2.64 3.73 -5.45
N ASN A 6 -2.96 3.91 -6.74
CA ASN A 6 -3.00 2.80 -7.69
C ASN A 6 -1.63 2.13 -7.84
N ALA A 7 -0.55 2.93 -7.91
CA ALA A 7 0.81 2.40 -7.91
C ALA A 7 1.12 1.65 -6.60
N ALA A 8 0.73 2.21 -5.45
CA ALA A 8 0.90 1.55 -4.17
C ALA A 8 0.15 0.21 -4.09
N CYS A 9 -1.06 0.12 -4.63
CA CYS A 9 -1.81 -1.14 -4.70
C CYS A 9 -1.03 -2.21 -5.47
N ARG A 10 -0.48 -1.87 -6.65
CA ARG A 10 0.36 -2.80 -7.43
C ARG A 10 1.58 -3.25 -6.65
N LEU A 11 2.35 -2.32 -6.09
CA LEU A 11 3.53 -2.65 -5.29
C LEU A 11 3.18 -3.50 -4.06
N LEU A 12 2.02 -3.27 -3.43
CA LEU A 12 1.57 -4.07 -2.29
C LEU A 12 1.25 -5.52 -2.68
N THR A 13 0.86 -5.79 -3.93
CA THR A 13 0.43 -7.12 -4.40
C THR A 13 1.46 -7.85 -5.25
N GLU A 14 2.35 -7.11 -5.90
CA GLU A 14 3.34 -7.65 -6.85
C GLU A 14 4.75 -7.73 -6.24
N THR A 15 4.96 -7.16 -5.04
CA THR A 15 6.27 -7.14 -4.37
C THR A 15 6.15 -7.37 -2.86
N ASP A 16 7.26 -7.80 -2.27
CA ASP A 16 7.42 -7.93 -0.81
C ASP A 16 7.95 -6.66 -0.14
N HIS A 17 7.98 -5.52 -0.86
CA HIS A 17 8.47 -4.26 -0.30
C HIS A 17 7.75 -3.91 1.00
N SER A 18 8.47 -3.34 1.97
CA SER A 18 7.82 -2.88 3.20
C SER A 18 6.82 -1.76 2.89
N VAL A 19 5.76 -1.66 3.70
CA VAL A 19 4.77 -0.57 3.57
C VAL A 19 5.44 0.81 3.62
N THR A 20 6.51 0.95 4.41
CA THR A 20 7.32 2.18 4.49
C THR A 20 8.10 2.43 3.21
N GLY A 21 8.70 1.40 2.61
CA GLY A 21 9.39 1.52 1.32
C GLY A 21 8.44 1.96 0.20
N ILE A 22 7.29 1.31 0.11
CA ILE A 22 6.23 1.66 -0.86
C ILE A 22 5.75 3.10 -0.65
N ALA A 23 5.60 3.55 0.60
CA ALA A 23 5.22 4.93 0.89
C ALA A 23 6.23 5.93 0.31
N GLY A 24 7.53 5.69 0.50
CA GLY A 24 8.59 6.52 -0.09
C GLY A 24 8.58 6.47 -1.62
N GLU A 25 8.46 5.28 -2.19
CA GLU A 25 8.47 5.04 -3.64
C GLU A 25 7.33 5.76 -4.37
N VAL A 26 6.14 5.80 -3.77
CA VAL A 26 4.98 6.51 -4.35
C VAL A 26 4.90 7.99 -3.93
N GLY A 27 5.94 8.51 -3.28
CA GLY A 27 6.14 9.93 -2.99
C GLY A 27 5.39 10.45 -1.75
N PHE A 28 5.22 9.61 -0.72
CA PHE A 28 4.84 10.04 0.62
C PHE A 28 6.08 10.25 1.49
N TYR A 29 6.02 11.28 2.33
CA TYR A 29 7.11 11.62 3.27
C TYR A 29 7.24 10.58 4.39
N ASP A 30 6.11 10.03 4.86
CA ASP A 30 6.09 9.06 5.95
C ASP A 30 4.96 8.03 5.79
N GLN A 31 5.15 6.89 6.47
CA GLN A 31 4.23 5.75 6.46
C GLN A 31 2.86 6.08 7.07
N SER A 32 2.79 6.99 8.05
CA SER A 32 1.55 7.32 8.75
C SER A 32 0.61 8.11 7.85
N HIS A 33 1.13 9.10 7.15
CA HIS A 33 0.39 9.86 6.16
C HIS A 33 -0.09 8.95 5.02
N PHE A 34 0.80 8.11 4.47
CA PHE A 34 0.45 7.11 3.46
C PHE A 34 -0.69 6.20 3.93
N SER A 35 -0.55 5.60 5.12
CA SER A 35 -1.53 4.62 5.62
C SER A 35 -2.91 5.24 5.84
N ARG A 36 -2.97 6.48 6.34
CA ARG A 36 -4.24 7.22 6.50
C ARG A 36 -4.87 7.53 5.15
N THR A 37 -4.10 8.04 4.20
CA THR A 37 -4.58 8.35 2.85
C THR A 37 -5.04 7.11 2.10
N PHE A 38 -4.26 6.03 2.16
CA PHE A 38 -4.58 4.75 1.53
C PHE A 38 -5.86 4.18 2.13
N THR A 39 -5.98 4.12 3.45
CA THR A 39 -7.19 3.61 4.13
C THR A 39 -8.43 4.43 3.79
N ARG A 40 -8.30 5.76 3.72
CA ARG A 40 -9.42 6.64 3.32
C ARG A 40 -9.92 6.36 1.91
N LEU A 41 -9.04 5.96 0.99
CA LEU A 41 -9.37 5.76 -0.42
C LEU A 41 -9.75 4.31 -0.75
N MET A 42 -9.11 3.33 -0.09
CA MET A 42 -9.30 1.89 -0.35
C MET A 42 -10.19 1.20 0.68
N GLY A 43 -10.53 1.86 1.79
CA GLY A 43 -11.33 1.30 2.89
C GLY A 43 -10.58 0.30 3.78
N LEU A 44 -9.33 -0.04 3.46
CA LEU A 44 -8.49 -1.00 4.17
C LEU A 44 -7.09 -0.44 4.36
N SER A 45 -6.39 -0.85 5.42
CA SER A 45 -4.98 -0.50 5.60
C SER A 45 -4.10 -1.19 4.55
N PRO A 46 -2.93 -0.62 4.19
CA PRO A 46 -2.01 -1.22 3.22
C PRO A 46 -1.68 -2.68 3.51
N LEU A 47 -1.43 -3.02 4.78
CA LEU A 47 -1.10 -4.39 5.21
C LEU A 47 -2.29 -5.34 5.06
N LYS A 48 -3.51 -4.89 5.43
CA LYS A 48 -4.73 -5.69 5.22
C LYS A 48 -5.03 -5.86 3.74
N TYR A 49 -4.77 -4.83 2.94
CA TYR A 49 -4.91 -4.89 1.50
C TYR A 49 -3.98 -5.94 0.90
N ARG A 50 -2.69 -5.93 1.26
CA ARG A 50 -1.71 -6.95 0.87
C ARG A 50 -2.19 -8.37 1.24
N LYS A 51 -2.50 -8.62 2.51
CA LYS A 51 -2.95 -9.94 2.98
C LYS A 51 -4.21 -10.46 2.28
N ARG A 52 -5.09 -9.56 1.84
CA ARG A 52 -6.33 -9.94 1.15
C ARG A 52 -6.09 -10.32 -0.32
N HIS A 53 -5.08 -9.75 -0.96
CA HIS A 53 -4.84 -9.90 -2.40
C HIS A 53 -3.68 -10.84 -2.72
N ILE A 54 -2.75 -11.02 -1.78
CA ILE A 54 -1.76 -12.08 -1.80
C ILE A 54 -2.30 -13.14 -0.84
N PRO A 55 -3.07 -14.15 -1.31
CA PRO A 55 -3.34 -15.31 -0.48
C PRO A 55 -1.99 -15.93 -0.12
N GLU A 56 -1.77 -16.22 1.17
CA GLU A 56 -0.68 -17.09 1.61
C GLU A 56 -0.95 -18.48 1.00
N THR A 57 -0.58 -18.66 -0.27
CA THR A 57 -0.60 -19.97 -0.92
C THR A 57 0.76 -20.60 -0.66
N SER A 58 0.77 -21.44 0.39
CA SER A 58 1.63 -22.61 0.61
C SER A 58 3.11 -22.40 0.92
#